data_AF-A0AAN6PBM5-F1
#
_entry.id   AF-A0AAN6PBM5-F1
#
_cell.length_a   1.000
_cell.length_b   1.000
_cell.length_c   1.000
_cell.angle_alpha   90.00
_cell.angle_beta   90.00
_cell.angle_gamma   90.00
#
_symmetry.space_group_name_H-M   'P 1'
#
loop_
_entity.id
_entity.type
_entity.pdbx_description
1 polymer ?
#
loop_
_entity_poly.entity_id
_entity_poly.type
_entity_poly.pdbx_seq_one_letter_code
_entity_poly.pdbx_strand_id
1 'polypeptide(L)' 'MASSQKPDQEIAAEFTSYYLQRATTEFAEDLDKVRAADDFKNDALQMLVSALQQGTALFSPEEQRRIVTDAARPESKP' A
#
# COMPACT_ATOMS: atom_id res chain seq x y z
N MET A 1 -10.19 25.14 -18.37
CA MET A 1 -10.15 23.66 -18.33
C MET A 1 -9.99 23.28 -16.87
N ALA A 2 -11.06 22.82 -16.21
CA ALA A 2 -10.95 22.36 -14.82
C ALA A 2 -10.50 20.90 -14.85
N SER A 3 -9.22 20.65 -14.61
CA SER A 3 -8.71 19.30 -14.40
C SER A 3 -9.42 18.73 -13.18
N SER A 4 -10.20 17.67 -13.35
CA SER A 4 -10.88 16.98 -12.25
C SER A 4 -9.83 16.22 -11.43
N GLN A 5 -9.12 16.93 -10.55
CA GLN A 5 -8.19 16.32 -9.61
C GLN A 5 -9.01 15.53 -8.59
N LYS A 6 -8.74 14.22 -8.49
CA LYS A 6 -9.30 13.40 -7.42
C LYS A 6 -8.97 14.04 -6.05
N PRO A 7 -9.94 14.06 -5.11
CA PRO A 7 -9.70 14.53 -3.75
C PRO A 7 -8.52 13.80 -3.10
N ASP A 8 -7.78 14.48 -2.23
CA ASP A 8 -6.61 13.89 -1.56
C ASP A 8 -6.96 12.64 -0.75
N GLN A 9 -8.18 12.59 -0.17
CA GLN A 9 -8.67 11.41 0.55
C GLN A 9 -8.84 10.19 -0.38
N GLU A 10 -9.30 10.39 -1.61
CA GLU A 10 -9.46 9.32 -2.59
C GLU A 10 -8.08 8.81 -3.07
N ILE A 11 -7.15 9.74 -3.32
CA ILE A 11 -5.77 9.41 -3.64
C ILE A 11 -5.11 8.61 -2.52
N ALA A 12 -5.29 9.01 -1.26
CA ALA A 12 -4.72 8.30 -0.11
C ALA A 12 -5.29 6.88 0.03
N ALA A 13 -6.58 6.68 -0.24
CA ALA A 13 -7.22 5.36 -0.20
C ALA A 13 -6.72 4.44 -1.34
N GLU A 14 -6.61 4.97 -2.57
CA GLU A 14 -6.05 4.26 -3.72
C GLU A 14 -4.58 3.90 -3.48
N PHE A 15 -3.80 4.87 -2.98
CA PHE A 15 -2.40 4.66 -2.64
C PHE A 15 -2.24 3.59 -1.55
N THR A 16 -3.04 3.62 -0.49
CA THR A 16 -2.98 2.62 0.58
C THR A 16 -3.25 1.22 0.02
N SER A 17 -4.24 1.07 -0.85
CA SER A 17 -4.56 -0.22 -1.48
C SER A 17 -3.41 -0.71 -2.36
N TYR A 18 -2.85 0.17 -3.20
CA TYR A 18 -1.70 -0.11 -4.05
C TYR A 18 -0.46 -0.51 -3.22
N TYR A 19 -0.15 0.26 -2.18
CA TYR A 19 0.98 0.03 -1.28
C TYR A 19 0.86 -1.31 -0.57
N LEU A 20 -0.31 -1.62 0.00
CA LEU A 20 -0.54 -2.89 0.68
C LEU A 20 -0.43 -4.09 -0.27
N GLN A 21 -1.00 -4.00 -1.46
CA GLN A 21 -0.86 -5.06 -2.46
C GLN A 21 0.62 -5.30 -2.80
N ARG A 22 1.37 -4.23 -3.06
CA ARG A 22 2.81 -4.32 -3.37
C ARG A 22 3.58 -4.89 -2.18
N ALA A 23 3.42 -4.33 -0.99
CA ALA A 23 4.13 -4.75 0.21
C ALA A 23 3.86 -6.22 0.54
N THR A 24 2.59 -6.66 0.49
CA THR A 24 2.24 -8.06 0.75
C THR A 24 2.76 -9.03 -0.31
N THR A 25 2.93 -8.57 -1.55
CA THR A 25 3.54 -9.36 -2.64
C THR A 25 5.04 -9.48 -2.46
N GLU A 26 5.73 -8.36 -2.25
CA GLU A 26 7.20 -8.30 -2.15
C GLU A 26 7.69 -8.96 -0.85
N PHE A 27 6.91 -8.90 0.23
CA PHE A 27 7.23 -9.54 1.52
C PHE A 27 6.50 -10.89 1.73
N ALA A 28 5.94 -11.51 0.69
CA ALA A 28 5.11 -12.71 0.83
C ALA A 28 5.81 -13.83 1.64
N GLU A 29 7.06 -14.15 1.29
CA GLU A 29 7.83 -15.19 1.98
C GLU A 29 8.09 -14.88 3.46
N ASP A 30 8.35 -13.61 3.78
CA ASP A 30 8.64 -13.20 5.15
C ASP A 30 7.36 -13.10 5.99
N LEU A 31 6.24 -12.68 5.38
CA LEU A 31 4.93 -12.72 6.02
C LEU A 31 4.51 -14.16 6.33
N ASP A 32 4.80 -15.12 5.44
CA ASP A 32 4.54 -16.54 5.68
C ASP A 32 5.39 -17.06 6.85
N LYS A 33 6.68 -16.70 6.93
CA LYS A 33 7.54 -17.07 8.07
C LYS A 33 7.03 -16.47 9.39
N VAL A 34 6.69 -15.18 9.39
CA VAL A 34 6.13 -14.50 10.57
C VAL A 34 4.84 -15.18 11.03
N ARG A 35 3.96 -15.55 10.09
CA ARG A 35 2.71 -16.25 10.38
C ARG A 35 2.92 -17.67 10.90
N ALA A 36 3.96 -18.36 10.43
CA ALA A 36 4.28 -19.72 10.83
C ALA A 36 5.04 -19.82 12.17
N ALA A 37 5.44 -18.69 12.75
CA ALA A 37 6.16 -18.67 14.03
C ALA A 37 5.25 -19.10 15.20
N ASP A 38 5.81 -19.88 16.13
CA ASP A 38 5.08 -20.45 17.27
C ASP A 38 4.48 -19.40 18.21
N ASP A 39 5.01 -18.17 18.18
CA ASP A 39 4.58 -17.03 18.98
C ASP A 39 3.62 -16.07 18.25
N PHE A 40 3.24 -16.38 17.00
CA PHE A 40 2.25 -15.60 16.26
C PHE A 40 0.84 -15.85 16.81
N LYS A 41 0.31 -14.87 17.54
CA LYS A 41 -0.98 -14.94 18.23
C LYS A 41 -2.11 -14.25 17.44
N ASN A 42 -3.36 -14.52 17.83
CA ASN A 42 -4.54 -13.98 17.15
C ASN A 42 -4.59 -12.44 17.11
N ASP A 43 -4.02 -11.76 18.10
CA ASP A 43 -3.89 -10.30 18.16
C ASP A 43 -2.76 -9.76 17.27
N ALA A 44 -1.72 -10.57 17.00
CA ALA A 44 -0.60 -10.19 16.16
C ALA A 44 -1.01 -9.91 14.70
N LEU A 45 -2.07 -10.53 14.19
CA LEU A 45 -2.57 -10.27 12.84
C LEU A 45 -3.05 -8.83 12.66
N GLN A 46 -3.84 -8.30 13.60
CA GLN A 46 -4.33 -6.92 13.53
C GLN A 46 -3.18 -5.93 13.70
N MET A 47 -2.20 -6.26 14.55
CA MET A 47 -0.98 -5.47 14.70
C MET A 47 -0.17 -5.43 13.40
N LEU A 48 0.02 -6.58 12.74
CA LEU A 48 0.75 -6.68 11.46
C LEU A 48 0.06 -5.87 10.35
N VAL A 49 -1.27 -5.99 10.22
CA VAL A 49 -2.04 -5.20 9.24
C VAL A 49 -1.90 -3.71 9.53
N SER A 50 -2.01 -3.30 10.79
CA SER A 50 -1.86 -1.90 11.21
C SER A 50 -0.44 -1.37 10.93
N ALA A 51 0.59 -2.18 11.14
CA ALA A 51 1.98 -1.81 10.87
C ALA A 51 2.24 -1.65 9.36
N LEU A 52 1.72 -2.57 8.53
CA LEU A 52 1.80 -2.45 7.07
C LEU A 52 1.08 -1.19 6.58
N GLN A 53 -0.11 -0.88 7.11
CA GLN A 53 -0.84 0.34 6.77
C GLN A 53 -0.07 1.61 7.18
N GLN A 54 0.54 1.62 8.36
CA GLN A 54 1.36 2.75 8.83
C GLN A 54 2.56 3.06 7.92
N GLY A 55 3.07 2.06 7.18
CA GLY A 55 4.12 2.27 6.17
C GLY A 55 3.77 3.31 5.10
N THR A 56 2.48 3.56 4.84
CA THR A 56 2.03 4.61 3.92
C THR A 56 2.39 6.03 4.38
N ALA A 57 2.59 6.24 5.69
CA ALA A 57 2.95 7.54 6.24
C ALA A 57 4.38 7.99 5.86
N LEU A 58 5.19 7.08 5.30
CA LEU A 58 6.51 7.41 4.75
C LEU A 58 6.43 8.20 3.44
N PHE A 59 5.25 8.32 2.84
CA PHE A 59 5.03 9.01 1.57
C PHE A 59 4.19 10.26 1.79
N SER A 60 4.69 11.40 1.33
CA SER A 60 3.95 12.66 1.30
C SER A 60 2.73 12.57 0.37
N PRO A 61 1.69 13.41 0.57
CA PRO A 61 0.52 13.42 -0.30
C PRO A 61 0.86 13.61 -1.80
N GLU A 62 1.91 14.38 -2.10
CA GLU A 62 2.40 14.59 -3.46
C GLU A 62 2.98 13.31 -4.08
N GLU A 63 3.78 12.55 -3.30
CA GLU A 63 4.32 11.26 -3.73
C GLU A 63 3.22 10.23 -3.93
N GLN A 64 2.26 10.15 -3.01
CA GLN A 64 1.11 9.26 -3.13
C GLN A 64 0.34 9.55 -4.43
N ARG A 65 0.08 10.82 -4.74
CA ARG A 65 -0.58 11.23 -5.98
C ARG A 65 0.21 10.84 -7.23
N ARG A 66 1.52 11.04 -7.23
CA ARG A 66 2.40 10.66 -8.34
C ARG A 66 2.36 9.15 -8.58
N ILE A 67 2.51 8.37 -7.52
CA ILE A 67 2.51 6.90 -7.58
C ILE A 67 1.17 6.38 -8.09
N VAL A 68 0.05 6.87 -7.57
CA VAL A 68 -1.30 6.47 -8.03
C VAL A 68 -1.52 6.84 -9.49
N THR A 69 -1.08 8.04 -9.90
CA THR A 69 -1.24 8.50 -11.30
C THR A 69 -0.38 7.68 -12.27
N ASP A 70 0.84 7.32 -11.88
CA ASP A 70 1.73 6.50 -12.69
C ASP A 70 1.27 5.03 -12.72
N ALA A 71 0.81 4.47 -11.60
CA ALA A 71 0.27 3.12 -11.53
C ALA A 71 -1.04 2.95 -12.32
N ALA A 72 -1.84 4.01 -12.46
CA ALA A 72 -3.05 4.01 -13.28
C ALA A 72 -2.76 4.14 -14.79
N ARG A 73 -1.51 4.40 -15.19
CA ARG A 73 -1.13 4.45 -16.60
C ARG A 73 -0.97 3.01 -17.11
N PRO A 74 -1.70 2.59 -18.17
CA PRO A 74 -1.46 1.29 -18.77
C PRO A 74 -0.01 1.23 -19.27
N GLU A 75 0.68 0.13 -19.00
CA GLU A 75 2.04 -0.10 -19.48
C GLU A 75 2.09 0.09 -21.00
N SER A 76 2.71 1.17 -21.46
CA SER A 76 3.04 1.37 -22.87
C SER A 76 4.13 0.35 -23.22
N LYS A 77 3.73 -0.84 -23.66
CA LYS A 77 4.66 -1.85 -24.19
C LYS A 77 5.38 -1.29 -25.43
N PRO A 78 6.71 -1.42 -25.54
CA PRO A 78 7.45 -1.07 -26.76
C PRO A 78 7.11 -1.98 -27.94
#